data_AF-A0A3G6ME42-F1
#
_entry.id   AF-A0A3G6ME42-F1
#
_cell.length_a   1.000
_cell.length_b   1.000
_cell.length_c   1.000
_cell.angle_alpha   90.00
_cell.angle_beta   90.00
_cell.angle_gamma   90.00
#
_symmetry.space_group_name_H-M   'P 1'
#
loop_
_entity.id
_entity.type
_entity.pdbx_description
1 polymer ?
#
loop_
_entity_poly.entity_id
_entity_poly.type
_entity_poly.pdbx_seq_one_letter_code
_entity_poly.pdbx_strand_id
1 'polypeptide(L)' 'MQKFYKVFLVLFIVFIAINLYALDWQSDVLSEDNLKFVFSIASAVIGIVLLFVLNTWSKIGLKK' A
#
# COMPACT_ATOMS: atom_id res chain seq x y z
N MET A 1 0.72 17.83 6.02
CA MET A 1 0.50 16.39 5.73
C MET A 1 -0.29 16.08 4.46
N GLN A 2 -1.28 16.88 4.03
CA GLN A 2 -2.18 16.47 2.94
C GLN A 2 -1.50 16.21 1.58
N LYS A 3 -0.48 17.00 1.19
CA LYS A 3 0.29 16.72 -0.04
C LYS A 3 1.08 15.41 0.07
N PHE A 4 1.78 15.21 1.19
CA PHE A 4 2.51 13.97 1.49
C PHE A 4 1.57 12.74 1.48
N TYR A 5 0.40 12.87 2.12
CA TYR A 5 -0.63 11.83 2.13
C TYR A 5 -1.02 11.42 0.70
N LYS A 6 -1.33 12.40 -0.16
CA LYS A 6 -1.74 12.13 -1.54
C LYS A 6 -0.62 11.48 -2.36
N VAL A 7 0.61 11.97 -2.24
CA VAL A 7 1.76 11.44 -3.00
C VAL A 7 2.02 9.99 -2.63
N PHE A 8 2.13 9.67 -1.33
CA PHE A 8 2.40 8.31 -0.89
C PHE A 8 1.22 7.36 -1.16
N LEU A 9 -0.02 7.85 -1.08
CA LEU A 9 -1.19 7.03 -1.41
C LEU A 9 -1.17 6.59 -2.87
N VAL A 10 -0.88 7.52 -3.80
CA VAL A 10 -0.73 7.18 -5.22
C VAL A 10 0.41 6.19 -5.41
N LEU A 11 1.54 6.41 -4.74
CA LEU A 11 2.73 5.57 -4.83
C LEU A 11 2.45 4.13 -4.35
N PHE A 12 1.74 3.95 -3.24
CA PHE A 12 1.33 2.61 -2.78
C PHE A 12 0.34 1.93 -3.72
N ILE A 13 -0.62 2.67 -4.28
CA ILE A 13 -1.56 2.12 -5.27
C ILE A 13 -0.83 1.63 -6.52
N VAL A 14 0.12 2.42 -7.03
CA VAL A 14 0.93 2.03 -8.19
C VAL A 14 1.76 0.78 -7.88
N PHE A 15 2.37 0.69 -6.69
CA PHE A 15 3.07 -0.53 -6.27
C PHE A 15 2.16 -1.75 -6.23
N ILE A 16 0.96 -1.62 -5.67
CA ILE A 16 -0.01 -2.72 -5.64
C ILE A 16 -0.36 -3.15 -7.07
N ALA A 17 -0.62 -2.20 -7.97
CA ALA A 17 -0.97 -2.48 -9.36
C ALA A 17 0.16 -3.22 -10.11
N ILE A 18 1.41 -2.76 -9.96
CA ILE A 18 2.57 -3.41 -10.60
C ILE A 18 2.75 -4.85 -10.08
N ASN A 19 2.65 -5.06 -8.77
CA ASN A 19 2.81 -6.40 -8.19
C ASN A 19 1.63 -7.33 -8.54
N LEU A 20 0.40 -6.82 -8.61
CA LEU A 20 -0.77 -7.59 -9.07
C LEU A 20 -0.62 -8.01 -10.54
N TYR A 21 -0.09 -7.13 -11.37
CA TYR A 21 0.18 -7.44 -12.77
C TYR A 21 1.30 -8.47 -12.94
N ALA A 22 2.33 -8.41 -12.09
CA ALA A 22 3.45 -9.33 -12.11
C ALA A 22 3.15 -10.70 -11.47
N LEU A 23 2.02 -10.84 -10.77
CA LEU A 23 1.61 -12.08 -10.13
C LEU A 23 1.24 -13.10 -11.20
N ASP A 24 1.79 -14.32 -11.10
CA ASP A 24 1.44 -15.40 -12.01
C ASP A 24 0.11 -16.01 -11.59
N TRP A 25 -0.95 -15.66 -12.32
CA TRP A 25 -2.32 -16.14 -12.08
C TRP A 25 -2.56 -17.58 -12.54
N GLN A 26 -1.61 -18.21 -13.23
CA GLN A 26 -1.69 -19.63 -13.61
C GLN A 26 -1.13 -20.56 -12.53
N SER A 27 -0.28 -20.04 -11.64
CA SER A 27 0.25 -20.74 -10.46
C SER A 27 -0.62 -20.50 -9.23
N ASP A 28 -0.43 -21.31 -8.18
CA ASP A 28 -0.97 -21.01 -6.86
C ASP A 28 -0.45 -19.64 -6.38
N VAL A 29 -1.32 -18.84 -5.76
CA VAL A 29 -1.01 -17.48 -5.29
C VAL A 29 0.03 -17.50 -4.18
N LEU A 30 0.09 -18.60 -3.42
CA LEU A 30 1.05 -18.80 -2.34
C LEU A 30 2.26 -19.66 -2.76
N SER A 31 2.49 -19.83 -4.07
CA SER A 31 3.72 -20.47 -4.55
C SER A 31 4.96 -19.64 -4.19
N GLU A 32 6.13 -20.28 -4.12
CA GLU A 32 7.40 -19.60 -3.82
C GLU A 32 7.68 -18.42 -4.76
N ASP A 33 7.30 -18.54 -6.03
CA ASP A 33 7.48 -17.50 -7.04
C ASP A 33 6.55 -16.29 -6.83
N ASN A 34 5.32 -16.53 -6.38
CA ASN A 34 4.31 -15.51 -6.15
C ASN A 34 4.41 -14.86 -4.75
N LEU A 35 4.96 -15.56 -3.76
CA LEU A 35 5.05 -15.10 -2.38
C LEU A 35 5.69 -13.71 -2.27
N LYS A 36 6.74 -13.42 -3.05
CA LYS A 36 7.39 -12.09 -3.06
C LYS A 36 6.42 -10.96 -3.46
N PHE A 37 5.55 -11.20 -4.43
CA PHE A 37 4.57 -10.22 -4.89
C PHE A 37 3.43 -10.08 -3.88
N VAL A 38 2.95 -11.19 -3.33
CA VAL A 38 1.93 -11.20 -2.27
C VAL A 38 2.41 -10.44 -1.03
N PHE A 39 3.63 -10.68 -0.57
CA PHE A 39 4.22 -9.95 0.55
C PHE A 39 4.39 -8.46 0.25
N SER A 40 4.79 -8.11 -0.98
CA SER A 40 4.90 -6.72 -1.41
C SER A 40 3.54 -6.01 -1.40
N ILE A 41 2.50 -6.65 -1.95
CA ILE A 41 1.12 -6.15 -1.95
C ILE A 41 0.62 -5.98 -0.51
N ALA A 42 0.79 -7.00 0.35
CA ALA A 42 0.39 -6.95 1.75
C ALA A 42 1.08 -5.80 2.49
N SER A 43 2.38 -5.61 2.26
CA SER A 43 3.16 -4.51 2.86
C SER A 43 2.68 -3.14 2.37
N ALA A 44 2.33 -3.02 1.08
CA ALA A 44 1.77 -1.78 0.52
C ALA A 44 0.39 -1.46 1.10
N VAL A 45 -0.46 -2.47 1.30
CA VAL A 45 -1.77 -2.31 1.97
C VAL A 45 -1.59 -1.82 3.41
N ILE A 46 -0.67 -2.42 4.17
CA ILE A 46 -0.32 -1.94 5.52
C ILE A 46 0.17 -0.48 5.48
N GLY A 47 1.02 -0.15 4.49
CA GLY A 47 1.47 1.21 4.24
C GLY A 47 0.31 2.20 4.08
N ILE A 48 -0.71 1.87 3.29
CA ILE A 48 -1.91 2.70 3.10
C ILE A 48 -2.66 2.90 4.43
N VAL A 49 -2.81 1.85 5.24
CA VAL A 49 -3.49 1.94 6.55
C VAL A 49 -2.76 2.91 7.47
N LEU A 50 -1.44 2.77 7.62
CA LEU A 50 -0.62 3.68 8.44
C LEU A 50 -0.72 5.13 7.96
N LEU A 51 -0.69 5.32 6.65
CA LEU A 51 -0.78 6.61 6.00
C LEU A 51 -2.15 7.29 6.29
N PHE A 52 -3.23 6.50 6.37
CA PHE A 52 -4.55 6.97 6.81
C PHE A 52 -4.56 7.38 8.29
N VAL A 53 -3.97 6.57 9.17
CA VAL A 53 -3.85 6.89 10.61
C VAL A 53 -3.09 8.21 10.81
N LEU A 54 -1.93 8.35 10.16
CA LEU A 54 -1.10 9.56 10.25
C LEU A 54 -1.82 10.82 9.76
N ASN A 55 -2.56 10.71 8.65
CA ASN A 55 -3.35 11.83 8.15
C ASN A 55 -4.52 12.18 9.06
N THR A 56 -5.11 11.20 9.74
CA THR A 56 -6.16 11.44 10.74
C THR A 56 -5.58 12.18 11.94
N TRP A 57 -4.46 11.70 12.51
CA TRP A 57 -3.77 12.36 13.62
C TRP A 57 -3.31 13.78 13.29
N SER A 58 -2.82 14.00 12.06
CA SER A 58 -2.44 15.33 11.58
C SER A 58 -3.59 16.34 11.58
N LYS A 59 -4.84 15.89 11.50
CA LYS A 59 -6.02 16.77 11.50
C LYS A 59 -6.56 17.00 12.90
N ILE A 60 -6.37 16.04 13.81
CA ILE A 60 -6.82 16.14 15.20
C ILE A 60 -6.08 17.27 15.93
N GLY A 61 -4.76 17.40 15.74
CA GLY A 61 -3.96 18.44 16.38
C GLY A 61 -4.15 19.87 15.85
N LEU A 62 -4.89 20.05 14.74
CA LEU A 62 -5.16 21.36 14.13
C LEU A 62 -6.47 21.98 14.60
N LYS A 63 -7.32 21.24 15.34
CA LYS A 63 -8.48 21.81 16.04
C LYS A 63 -8.02 22.30 17.41
N LYS A 64 -7.52 23.54 17.46
CA LYS A 64 -7.45 24.35 18.68
C LYS A 64 -8.29 25.60 18.48
#